data_AF-A0A944GDC9-F1
#
_entry.id   AF-A0A944GDC9-F1
#
_cell.length_a   1.000
_cell.length_b   1.000
_cell.length_c   1.000
_cell.angle_alpha   90.00
_cell.angle_beta   90.00
_cell.angle_gamma   90.00
#
_symmetry.space_group_name_H-M   'P 1'
#
loop_
_entity.id
_entity.type
_entity.pdbx_description
1 polymer ?
#
loop_
_entity_poly.entity_id
_entity_poly.type
_entity_poly.pdbx_seq_one_letter_code
_entity_poly.pdbx_strand_id
1 'polypeptide(L)'
;MNWSQLITTKRFGMEDYHQKHDDRSEFERDFDRLVFSPAFRRLQNKTQVFPLPGHIFVHNRLTHSLEVSTVGKSIGNKISTELYKKYPEIPSLFSIGAIVSAACLAHDLGNPPFGHSGEKAIGAFFSESVGQSYKEIVDVLPEQWSDFEKFEGNANTFRMLTNKFLGRRDGGFVLTYSTLASIVKYPYPSIASPNGKNKFGFFQSDIGSYQKISNELGIPLLSEKENCFARFPLVYIVEAADDICYQIMDVEDAFKLKIFDFQQIKDMFFPFFDCVKQERIERILKNIYDENEKIAYLRSSVIGTLVESVSDVFLQHEQEILNGSFNKSLISALPKEKYDVYN
;
A
#
# COMPACT_ATOMS: atom_id res chain seq x y z
N MET A 1 6.79 -10.61 16.75
CA MET A 1 5.86 -11.30 15.82
C MET A 1 6.50 -12.58 15.30
N ASN A 2 5.74 -13.52 14.71
CA ASN A 2 6.28 -14.77 14.12
C ASN A 2 5.56 -15.14 12.81
N TRP A 3 6.29 -15.60 11.80
CA TRP A 3 5.74 -15.86 10.46
C TRP A 3 4.60 -16.88 10.42
N SER A 4 4.64 -17.91 11.27
CA SER A 4 3.59 -18.94 11.34
C SER A 4 2.23 -18.38 11.72
N GLN A 5 2.19 -17.29 12.47
CA GLN A 5 0.95 -16.62 12.89
C GLN A 5 0.56 -15.47 11.94
N LEU A 6 1.55 -14.79 11.34
CA LEU A 6 1.30 -13.63 10.48
C LEU A 6 0.64 -13.99 9.14
N ILE A 7 0.81 -15.22 8.66
CA ILE A 7 0.24 -15.67 7.39
C ILE A 7 -0.90 -16.66 7.64
N THR A 8 -2.08 -16.10 7.93
CA THR A 8 -3.31 -16.84 8.25
C THR A 8 -4.40 -16.61 7.20
N THR A 9 -5.20 -17.66 6.97
CA THR A 9 -6.40 -17.64 6.12
C THR A 9 -7.67 -17.24 6.86
N LYS A 10 -7.60 -16.98 8.18
CA LYS A 10 -8.75 -16.53 8.98
C LYS A 10 -9.32 -15.24 8.41
N ARG A 11 -10.66 -15.15 8.32
CA ARG A 11 -11.37 -14.05 7.65
C ARG A 11 -12.18 -13.22 8.63
N PHE A 12 -12.14 -11.91 8.42
CA PHE A 12 -12.88 -10.97 9.27
C PHE A 12 -14.39 -11.10 9.06
N GLY A 13 -15.12 -11.36 10.15
CA GLY A 13 -16.57 -11.62 10.14
C GLY A 13 -16.97 -13.03 9.69
N MET A 14 -16.01 -13.93 9.45
CA MET A 14 -16.23 -15.36 9.17
C MET A 14 -15.22 -16.22 9.93
N GLU A 15 -14.92 -15.87 11.19
CA GLU A 15 -13.90 -16.55 11.99
C GLU A 15 -14.26 -18.00 12.33
N ASP A 16 -15.55 -18.29 12.54
CA ASP A 16 -16.06 -19.64 12.87
C ASP A 16 -16.35 -20.50 11.64
N TYR A 17 -16.11 -19.96 10.43
CA TYR A 17 -16.38 -20.66 9.19
C TYR A 17 -15.22 -21.58 8.81
N HIS A 18 -15.36 -22.87 9.11
CA HIS A 18 -14.43 -23.90 8.66
C HIS A 18 -14.67 -24.26 7.19
N GLN A 19 -13.67 -24.04 6.33
CA GLN A 19 -13.78 -24.28 4.90
C GLN A 19 -13.36 -25.67 4.45
N LYS A 20 -13.97 -26.11 3.34
CA LYS A 20 -13.51 -27.24 2.52
C LYS A 20 -12.35 -26.80 1.64
N HIS A 21 -11.41 -27.70 1.37
CA HIS A 21 -10.35 -27.50 0.38
C HIS A 21 -10.94 -27.09 -0.97
N ASP A 22 -10.43 -25.98 -1.54
CA ASP A 22 -10.66 -25.49 -2.90
C ASP A 22 -9.30 -25.34 -3.59
N ASP A 23 -9.29 -25.37 -4.92
CA ASP A 23 -8.08 -25.25 -5.75
C ASP A 23 -7.49 -23.83 -5.67
N ARG A 24 -8.33 -22.82 -5.39
CA ARG A 24 -7.92 -21.41 -5.27
C ARG A 24 -7.51 -21.07 -3.83
N SER A 25 -6.39 -20.37 -3.67
CA SER A 25 -5.97 -19.91 -2.34
C SER A 25 -6.91 -18.83 -1.78
N GLU A 26 -7.01 -18.77 -0.44
CA GLU A 26 -7.84 -17.75 0.22
C GLU A 26 -7.35 -16.31 -0.07
N PHE A 27 -6.06 -16.15 -0.35
CA PHE A 27 -5.46 -14.85 -0.66
C PHE A 27 -5.74 -14.40 -2.10
N GLU A 28 -5.81 -15.33 -3.06
CA GLU A 28 -6.32 -15.03 -4.40
C GLU A 28 -7.80 -14.64 -4.36
N ARG A 29 -8.59 -15.27 -3.48
CA ARG A 29 -9.98 -14.85 -3.28
C ARG A 29 -10.09 -13.43 -2.70
N ASP A 30 -9.13 -12.97 -1.89
CA ASP A 30 -9.09 -11.57 -1.43
C ASP A 30 -8.88 -10.62 -2.60
N PHE A 31 -7.92 -10.94 -3.48
CA PHE A 31 -7.64 -10.18 -4.70
C PHE A 31 -8.90 -10.08 -5.58
N ASP A 32 -9.55 -11.20 -5.87
CA ASP A 32 -10.75 -11.23 -6.71
C ASP A 32 -11.89 -10.38 -6.12
N ARG A 33 -12.13 -10.48 -4.81
CA ARG A 33 -13.18 -9.68 -4.14
C ARG A 33 -12.94 -8.19 -4.29
N LEU A 34 -11.68 -7.76 -4.27
CA LEU A 34 -11.30 -6.37 -4.49
C LEU A 34 -11.56 -5.98 -5.95
N VAL A 35 -11.04 -6.74 -6.92
CA VAL A 35 -11.19 -6.47 -8.36
C VAL A 35 -12.66 -6.38 -8.78
N PHE A 36 -13.52 -7.28 -8.30
CA PHE A 36 -14.93 -7.28 -8.64
C PHE A 36 -15.76 -6.23 -7.88
N SER A 37 -15.17 -5.52 -6.91
CA SER A 37 -15.92 -4.58 -6.08
C SER A 37 -16.26 -3.27 -6.81
N PRO A 38 -17.45 -2.69 -6.56
CA PRO A 38 -17.75 -1.35 -7.04
C PRO A 38 -16.79 -0.28 -6.50
N ALA A 39 -16.20 -0.51 -5.32
CA ALA A 39 -15.24 0.42 -4.71
C ALA A 39 -13.96 0.52 -5.55
N PHE A 40 -13.42 -0.62 -5.99
CA PHE A 40 -12.24 -0.66 -6.85
C PHE A 40 -12.53 -0.09 -8.24
N ARG A 41 -13.68 -0.43 -8.85
CA ARG A 41 -14.09 0.14 -10.15
C ARG A 41 -14.20 1.67 -10.13
N ARG A 42 -14.58 2.27 -8.99
CA ARG A 42 -14.63 3.74 -8.86
C ARG A 42 -13.25 4.41 -8.95
N LEU A 43 -12.16 3.69 -8.72
CA LEU A 43 -10.81 4.23 -8.89
C LEU A 43 -10.52 4.67 -10.33
N GLN A 44 -11.22 4.10 -11.33
CA GLN A 44 -11.10 4.50 -12.73
C GLN A 44 -11.39 5.99 -12.96
N ASN A 45 -12.32 6.54 -12.17
CA ASN A 45 -12.75 7.94 -12.28
C ASN A 45 -12.13 8.82 -11.17
N LYS A 46 -11.07 8.35 -10.50
CA LYS A 46 -10.28 9.17 -9.56
C LYS A 46 -8.93 9.49 -10.19
N THR A 47 -8.63 10.78 -10.28
CA THR A 47 -7.33 11.27 -10.76
C THR A 47 -6.21 10.89 -9.81
N GLN A 48 -5.04 10.59 -10.39
CA GLN A 48 -3.79 10.33 -9.68
C GLN A 48 -3.06 11.67 -9.43
N VAL A 49 -2.08 12.00 -10.27
CA VAL A 49 -1.29 13.25 -10.21
C VAL A 49 -1.84 14.31 -11.17
N PHE A 50 -2.11 13.94 -12.42
CA PHE A 50 -2.57 14.89 -13.43
C PHE A 50 -4.11 14.96 -13.47
N PRO A 51 -4.71 16.16 -13.31
CA PRO A 51 -6.16 16.32 -13.42
C PRO A 51 -6.60 16.23 -14.89
N LEU A 52 -7.43 15.24 -15.22
CA LEU A 52 -8.19 15.11 -16.47
C LEU A 52 -7.41 15.51 -17.75
N PRO A 53 -6.35 14.79 -18.14
CA PRO A 53 -5.72 15.03 -19.43
C PRO A 53 -6.71 14.64 -20.52
N GLY A 54 -7.01 15.57 -21.43
CA GLY A 54 -8.06 15.37 -22.45
C GLY A 54 -7.89 14.08 -23.27
N HIS A 55 -6.92 14.05 -24.19
CA HIS A 55 -6.71 12.91 -25.09
C HIS A 55 -5.44 12.09 -24.79
N ILE A 56 -4.62 12.53 -23.83
CA ILE A 56 -3.38 11.84 -23.45
C ILE A 56 -3.70 10.85 -22.34
N PHE A 57 -3.40 9.58 -22.57
CA PHE A 57 -3.55 8.55 -21.56
C PHE A 57 -2.48 8.73 -20.47
N VAL A 58 -2.91 9.17 -19.29
CA VAL A 58 -2.12 9.13 -18.04
C VAL A 58 -2.78 8.15 -17.08
N HIS A 59 -2.01 7.69 -16.10
CA HIS A 59 -2.52 6.75 -15.11
C HIS A 59 -3.61 7.41 -14.24
N ASN A 60 -4.70 6.68 -14.01
CA ASN A 60 -5.65 6.98 -12.95
C ASN A 60 -5.35 6.07 -11.74
N ARG A 61 -6.08 6.27 -10.64
CA ARG A 61 -5.83 5.46 -9.42
C ARG A 61 -6.07 3.97 -9.61
N LEU A 62 -6.90 3.57 -10.59
CA LEU A 62 -7.13 2.16 -10.90
C LEU A 62 -5.90 1.54 -11.55
N THR A 63 -5.37 2.17 -12.60
CA THR A 63 -4.18 1.66 -13.31
C THR A 63 -2.96 1.68 -12.39
N HIS A 64 -2.77 2.73 -11.60
CA HIS A 64 -1.73 2.80 -10.58
C HIS A 64 -1.84 1.64 -9.59
N SER A 65 -3.03 1.40 -9.01
CA SER A 65 -3.22 0.31 -8.04
C SER A 65 -2.93 -1.07 -8.63
N LEU A 66 -3.24 -1.29 -9.92
CA LEU A 66 -2.90 -2.54 -10.62
C LEU A 66 -1.39 -2.72 -10.78
N GLU A 67 -0.67 -1.64 -11.08
CA GLU A 67 0.77 -1.67 -11.22
C GLU A 67 1.47 -1.84 -9.87
N VAL A 68 1.06 -1.08 -8.84
CA VAL A 68 1.50 -1.25 -7.44
C VAL A 68 1.27 -2.69 -6.97
N SER A 69 0.13 -3.29 -7.34
CA SER A 69 -0.14 -4.70 -7.06
C SER A 69 0.85 -5.64 -7.76
N THR A 70 1.22 -5.35 -9.01
CA THR A 70 2.16 -6.18 -9.77
C THR A 70 3.58 -6.08 -9.21
N VAL A 71 4.03 -4.86 -8.89
CA VAL A 71 5.33 -4.61 -8.25
C VAL A 71 5.37 -5.24 -6.86
N GLY A 72 4.32 -5.03 -6.04
CA GLY A 72 4.20 -5.62 -4.71
C GLY A 72 4.22 -7.15 -4.74
N LYS A 73 3.52 -7.77 -5.69
CA LYS A 73 3.58 -9.23 -5.90
C LYS A 73 4.99 -9.71 -6.22
N SER A 74 5.73 -8.97 -7.05
CA SER A 74 7.13 -9.30 -7.39
C SER A 74 8.05 -9.25 -6.17
N ILE A 75 7.98 -8.17 -5.39
CA ILE A 75 8.74 -8.02 -4.14
C ILE A 75 8.37 -9.14 -3.16
N GLY A 76 7.06 -9.36 -2.95
CA GLY A 76 6.55 -10.40 -2.05
C GLY A 76 6.97 -11.82 -2.44
N ASN A 77 6.99 -12.15 -3.73
CA ASN A 77 7.45 -13.45 -4.23
C ASN A 77 8.95 -13.66 -4.06
N LYS A 78 9.76 -12.61 -4.25
CA LYS A 78 11.20 -12.69 -4.01
C LYS A 78 11.49 -12.91 -2.54
N ILE A 79 10.88 -12.09 -1.66
CA ILE A 79 11.03 -12.22 -0.21
C ILE A 79 10.54 -13.59 0.27
N SER A 80 9.38 -14.08 -0.20
CA SER A 80 8.86 -15.39 0.21
C SER A 80 9.80 -16.53 -0.13
N THR A 81 10.45 -16.48 -1.30
CA THR A 81 11.43 -17.48 -1.72
C THR A 81 12.63 -17.53 -0.78
N GLU A 82 13.17 -16.37 -0.39
CA GLU A 82 14.31 -16.32 0.54
C GLU A 82 13.92 -16.66 1.99
N LEU A 83 12.75 -16.18 2.45
CA LEU A 83 12.23 -16.55 3.77
C LEU A 83 11.95 -18.04 3.88
N TYR A 84 11.44 -18.69 2.84
CA TYR A 84 11.17 -20.13 2.87
C TYR A 84 12.46 -20.96 2.96
N LYS A 85 13.58 -20.50 2.39
CA LYS A 85 14.89 -21.16 2.62
C LYS A 85 15.30 -21.12 4.09
N LYS A 86 14.90 -20.07 4.81
CA LYS A 86 15.20 -19.86 6.24
C LYS A 86 14.20 -20.56 7.17
N TYR A 87 12.93 -20.63 6.77
CA TYR A 87 11.81 -21.20 7.53
C TYR A 87 11.00 -22.20 6.68
N PRO A 88 11.60 -23.34 6.27
CA PRO A 88 10.96 -24.31 5.38
C PRO A 88 9.71 -24.97 5.98
N GLU A 89 9.56 -24.93 7.31
CA GLU A 89 8.41 -25.43 8.06
C GLU A 89 7.15 -24.54 7.93
N ILE A 90 7.24 -23.39 7.25
CA ILE A 90 6.14 -22.44 7.08
C ILE A 90 5.77 -22.32 5.59
N PRO A 91 5.06 -23.31 4.99
CA PRO A 91 4.67 -23.27 3.57
C PRO A 91 3.80 -22.06 3.21
N SER A 92 3.08 -21.50 4.18
CA SER A 92 2.22 -20.34 3.96
C SER A 92 3.01 -19.10 3.51
N LEU A 93 4.32 -19.03 3.74
CA LEU A 93 5.19 -17.95 3.24
C LEU A 93 5.05 -17.71 1.73
N PHE A 94 4.82 -18.74 0.93
CA PHE A 94 4.60 -18.59 -0.52
C PHE A 94 3.36 -17.75 -0.87
N SER A 95 2.47 -17.54 0.10
CA SER A 95 1.28 -16.69 -0.07
C SER A 95 1.56 -15.19 0.09
N ILE A 96 2.75 -14.79 0.55
CA ILE A 96 3.08 -13.37 0.77
C ILE A 96 2.83 -12.54 -0.48
N GLY A 97 3.24 -13.01 -1.67
CA GLY A 97 3.02 -12.30 -2.92
C GLY A 97 1.53 -12.06 -3.22
N ALA A 98 0.66 -13.03 -2.94
CA ALA A 98 -0.79 -12.89 -3.13
C ALA A 98 -1.41 -11.91 -2.12
N ILE A 99 -0.98 -11.97 -0.85
CA ILE A 99 -1.44 -11.06 0.22
C ILE A 99 -1.05 -9.63 -0.10
N VAL A 100 0.23 -9.39 -0.42
CA VAL A 100 0.74 -8.07 -0.77
C VAL A 100 0.04 -7.56 -2.02
N SER A 101 -0.13 -8.39 -3.05
CA SER A 101 -0.86 -8.00 -4.27
C SER A 101 -2.28 -7.52 -3.96
N ALA A 102 -3.04 -8.25 -3.13
CA ALA A 102 -4.37 -7.84 -2.72
C ALA A 102 -4.34 -6.54 -1.88
N ALA A 103 -3.41 -6.41 -0.95
CA ALA A 103 -3.26 -5.20 -0.14
C ALA A 103 -2.92 -3.96 -0.98
N CYS A 104 -2.03 -4.12 -1.96
CA CYS A 104 -1.69 -3.10 -2.94
C CYS A 104 -2.90 -2.66 -3.79
N LEU A 105 -3.81 -3.57 -4.19
CA LEU A 105 -5.04 -3.13 -4.88
C LEU A 105 -5.94 -2.26 -4.00
N ALA A 106 -5.90 -2.50 -2.69
CA ALA A 106 -6.78 -1.87 -1.74
C ALA A 106 -6.26 -0.53 -1.20
N HIS A 107 -4.95 -0.26 -1.26
CA HIS A 107 -4.29 0.85 -0.55
C HIS A 107 -5.02 2.18 -0.75
N ASP A 108 -5.48 2.44 -1.97
CA ASP A 108 -6.04 3.72 -2.40
C ASP A 108 -7.59 3.80 -2.39
N LEU A 109 -8.28 2.74 -1.96
CA LEU A 109 -9.74 2.64 -2.02
C LEU A 109 -10.48 3.76 -1.27
N GLY A 110 -9.98 4.09 -0.08
CA GLY A 110 -10.58 5.01 0.87
C GLY A 110 -10.39 6.49 0.57
N ASN A 111 -9.53 6.84 -0.41
CA ASN A 111 -9.30 8.24 -0.75
C ASN A 111 -10.60 8.94 -1.20
N PRO A 112 -10.84 10.18 -0.77
CA PRO A 112 -11.99 10.95 -1.23
C PRO A 112 -11.79 11.41 -2.69
N PRO A 113 -12.83 11.96 -3.35
CA PRO A 113 -12.64 12.72 -4.58
C PRO A 113 -11.55 13.79 -4.40
N PHE A 114 -10.75 14.02 -5.43
CA PHE A 114 -9.62 14.97 -5.40
C PHE A 114 -8.47 14.62 -4.43
N GLY A 115 -8.40 13.39 -3.92
CA GLY A 115 -7.26 12.89 -3.13
C GLY A 115 -6.99 13.75 -1.90
N HIS A 116 -5.72 14.13 -1.67
CA HIS A 116 -5.31 14.96 -0.52
C HIS A 116 -6.08 16.29 -0.42
N SER A 117 -6.48 16.89 -1.54
CA SER A 117 -7.29 18.11 -1.53
C SER A 117 -8.69 17.85 -0.98
N GLY A 118 -9.27 16.67 -1.29
CA GLY A 118 -10.54 16.22 -0.71
C GLY A 118 -10.43 15.94 0.79
N GLU A 119 -9.33 15.32 1.24
CA GLU A 119 -9.07 15.09 2.68
C GLU A 119 -9.03 16.42 3.44
N LYS A 120 -8.27 17.39 2.93
CA LYS A 120 -8.18 18.74 3.51
C LYS A 120 -9.53 19.45 3.53
N ALA A 121 -10.32 19.32 2.46
CA ALA A 121 -11.64 19.95 2.38
C ALA A 121 -12.63 19.36 3.41
N ILE A 122 -12.62 18.03 3.60
CA ILE A 122 -13.43 17.36 4.62
C ILE A 122 -13.00 17.82 6.01
N GLY A 123 -11.69 17.81 6.30
CA GLY A 123 -11.15 18.26 7.57
C GLY A 123 -11.53 19.72 7.88
N ALA A 124 -11.31 20.63 6.91
CA ALA A 124 -11.65 22.05 7.03
C ALA A 124 -13.15 22.28 7.25
N PHE A 125 -14.01 21.49 6.60
CA PHE A 125 -15.45 21.57 6.81
C PHE A 125 -15.79 21.34 8.29
N PHE A 126 -15.28 20.26 8.89
CA PHE A 126 -15.54 19.94 10.29
C PHE A 126 -14.79 20.82 11.29
N SER A 127 -13.68 21.46 10.90
CA SER A 127 -12.87 22.29 11.80
C SER A 127 -13.21 23.79 11.78
N GLU A 128 -13.79 24.35 10.72
CA GLU A 128 -13.91 25.82 10.57
C GLU A 128 -15.31 26.31 10.18
N SER A 129 -16.18 25.45 9.69
CA SER A 129 -17.42 25.87 9.00
C SER A 129 -18.70 25.50 9.75
N VAL A 130 -19.83 25.45 9.04
CA VAL A 130 -21.09 24.85 9.51
C VAL A 130 -20.87 23.41 10.03
N GLY A 131 -19.80 22.73 9.60
CA GLY A 131 -19.39 21.45 10.17
C GLY A 131 -19.26 21.44 11.70
N GLN A 132 -18.79 22.53 12.31
CA GLN A 132 -18.66 22.60 13.78
C GLN A 132 -20.00 22.50 14.51
N SER A 133 -21.10 23.01 13.92
CA SER A 133 -22.41 22.94 14.58
C SER A 133 -22.90 21.50 14.72
N TYR A 134 -22.35 20.56 13.95
CA TYR A 134 -22.67 19.14 14.14
C TYR A 134 -22.06 18.57 15.42
N LYS A 135 -21.00 19.15 16.00
CA LYS A 135 -20.35 18.62 17.20
C LYS A 135 -21.32 18.49 18.37
N GLU A 136 -22.21 19.46 18.53
CA GLU A 136 -23.27 19.47 19.54
C GLU A 136 -24.43 18.52 19.20
N ILE A 137 -24.60 18.17 17.91
CA ILE A 137 -25.68 17.30 17.41
C ILE A 137 -25.30 15.81 17.53
N VAL A 138 -24.05 15.45 17.18
CA VAL A 138 -23.64 14.04 17.11
C VAL A 138 -23.25 13.48 18.49
N ASP A 139 -23.04 14.34 19.50
CA ASP A 139 -22.64 13.98 20.87
C ASP A 139 -21.53 12.91 20.92
N VAL A 140 -20.41 13.23 20.27
CA VAL A 140 -19.25 12.33 20.16
C VAL A 140 -18.09 12.79 21.04
N LEU A 141 -17.29 11.84 21.48
CA LEU A 141 -16.10 12.11 22.27
C LEU A 141 -15.07 12.94 21.47
N PRO A 142 -14.20 13.73 22.13
CA PRO A 142 -13.17 14.52 21.44
C PRO A 142 -12.29 13.70 20.50
N GLU A 143 -11.96 12.46 20.87
CA GLU A 143 -11.13 11.57 20.07
C GLU A 143 -11.87 11.12 18.80
N GLN A 144 -13.19 10.94 18.86
CA GLN A 144 -14.03 10.63 17.70
C GLN A 144 -14.22 11.86 16.82
N TRP A 145 -14.30 13.06 17.41
CA TRP A 145 -14.36 14.30 16.65
C TRP A 145 -13.08 14.53 15.82
N SER A 146 -11.92 14.19 16.38
CA SER A 146 -10.62 14.25 15.70
C SER A 146 -10.59 13.46 14.39
N ASP A 147 -11.34 12.36 14.27
CA ASP A 147 -11.42 11.59 13.02
C ASP A 147 -12.09 12.35 11.87
N PHE A 148 -13.07 13.22 12.18
CA PHE A 148 -13.72 14.06 11.18
C PHE A 148 -12.83 15.21 10.74
N GLU A 149 -12.19 15.89 11.70
CA GLU A 149 -11.28 17.01 11.44
C GLU A 149 -10.01 16.58 10.69
N LYS A 150 -9.56 15.35 10.91
CA LYS A 150 -8.34 14.79 10.32
C LYS A 150 -8.64 13.67 9.33
N PHE A 151 -9.78 13.68 8.66
CA PHE A 151 -10.17 12.60 7.75
C PHE A 151 -9.00 12.12 6.86
N GLU A 152 -8.76 10.80 6.85
CA GLU A 152 -7.59 10.20 6.21
C GLU A 152 -7.99 8.98 5.37
N GLY A 153 -7.47 8.91 4.15
CA GLY A 153 -7.81 7.89 3.17
C GLY A 153 -7.45 6.46 3.58
N ASN A 154 -6.32 6.22 4.25
CA ASN A 154 -5.92 4.90 4.74
C ASN A 154 -6.87 4.41 5.85
N ALA A 155 -7.22 5.28 6.79
CA ALA A 155 -8.22 4.96 7.82
C ALA A 155 -9.58 4.63 7.19
N ASN A 156 -9.98 5.39 6.16
CA ASN A 156 -11.20 5.11 5.42
C ASN A 156 -11.12 3.84 4.58
N THR A 157 -9.94 3.49 4.04
CA THR A 157 -9.71 2.20 3.36
C THR A 157 -9.99 1.06 4.33
N PHE A 158 -9.40 1.10 5.53
CA PHE A 158 -9.61 0.04 6.54
C PHE A 158 -11.10 -0.06 6.94
N ARG A 159 -11.76 1.08 7.17
CA ARG A 159 -13.20 1.12 7.42
C ARG A 159 -14.01 0.53 6.26
N MET A 160 -13.70 0.88 5.02
CA MET A 160 -14.44 0.41 3.84
C MET A 160 -14.40 -1.12 3.69
N LEU A 161 -13.30 -1.74 4.12
CA LEU A 161 -13.05 -3.17 3.99
C LEU A 161 -13.65 -3.99 5.14
N THR A 162 -13.66 -3.44 6.36
CA THR A 162 -14.10 -4.14 7.56
C THR A 162 -15.55 -3.83 7.94
N ASN A 163 -16.02 -2.61 7.67
CA ASN A 163 -17.36 -2.20 8.04
C ASN A 163 -18.41 -2.83 7.12
N LYS A 164 -19.49 -3.32 7.72
CA LYS A 164 -20.60 -3.92 6.98
C LYS A 164 -21.36 -2.90 6.13
N PHE A 165 -21.52 -1.64 6.57
CA PHE A 165 -22.51 -0.71 6.02
C PHE A 165 -23.93 -1.31 5.93
N LEU A 166 -24.93 -0.48 5.66
CA LEU A 166 -26.30 -0.99 5.53
C LEU A 166 -26.39 -1.94 4.33
N GLY A 167 -26.87 -3.17 4.55
CA GLY A 167 -27.13 -4.15 3.50
C GLY A 167 -25.95 -5.02 3.07
N ARG A 168 -24.79 -4.98 3.75
CA ARG A 168 -23.75 -6.03 3.56
C ARG A 168 -23.65 -6.95 4.78
N ARG A 169 -23.08 -8.13 4.53
CA ARG A 169 -22.77 -9.13 5.57
C ARG A 169 -21.78 -8.59 6.59
N ASP A 170 -21.77 -9.22 7.76
CA ASP A 170 -20.74 -8.97 8.76
C ASP A 170 -19.34 -9.22 8.18
N GLY A 171 -18.38 -8.39 8.61
CA GLY A 171 -17.01 -8.40 8.11
C GLY A 171 -16.76 -7.67 6.79
N GLY A 172 -17.78 -7.02 6.20
CA GLY A 172 -17.62 -6.17 5.02
C GLY A 172 -17.18 -6.95 3.78
N PHE A 173 -15.92 -6.78 3.36
CA PHE A 173 -15.31 -7.53 2.26
C PHE A 173 -14.92 -8.95 2.66
N VAL A 174 -14.83 -9.23 3.97
CA VAL A 174 -14.51 -10.54 4.55
C VAL A 174 -13.12 -11.03 4.10
N LEU A 175 -12.18 -10.10 3.99
CA LEU A 175 -10.80 -10.41 3.61
C LEU A 175 -10.09 -11.20 4.72
N THR A 176 -8.99 -11.88 4.38
CA THR A 176 -8.15 -12.52 5.39
C THR A 176 -7.50 -11.48 6.31
N TYR A 177 -7.22 -11.88 7.54
CA TYR A 177 -6.59 -11.01 8.54
C TYR A 177 -5.23 -10.52 8.05
N SER A 178 -4.44 -11.39 7.43
CA SER A 178 -3.14 -11.06 6.84
C SER A 178 -3.24 -9.93 5.81
N THR A 179 -4.23 -9.99 4.91
CA THR A 179 -4.48 -8.94 3.92
C THR A 179 -4.91 -7.64 4.58
N LEU A 180 -5.85 -7.68 5.54
CA LEU A 180 -6.31 -6.48 6.24
C LEU A 180 -5.20 -5.78 7.01
N ALA A 181 -4.35 -6.52 7.72
CA ALA A 181 -3.21 -5.97 8.45
C ALA A 181 -2.16 -5.36 7.51
N SER A 182 -1.98 -5.93 6.31
CA SER A 182 -1.05 -5.42 5.29
C SER A 182 -1.47 -4.06 4.70
N ILE A 183 -2.72 -3.65 4.89
CA ILE A 183 -3.25 -2.38 4.38
C ILE A 183 -3.08 -1.23 5.40
N VAL A 184 -2.93 -1.55 6.69
CA VAL A 184 -2.85 -0.55 7.76
C VAL A 184 -1.44 0.04 7.83
N LYS A 185 -1.20 1.07 7.00
CA LYS A 185 0.08 1.79 6.90
C LYS A 185 0.51 2.44 8.22
N TYR A 186 -0.46 2.97 8.97
CA TYR A 186 -0.28 3.72 10.20
C TYR A 186 -1.07 3.06 11.34
N PRO A 187 -0.46 2.15 12.12
CA PRO A 187 -1.18 1.28 13.06
C PRO A 187 -1.56 1.98 14.38
N TYR A 188 -2.24 3.13 14.27
CA TYR A 188 -2.66 3.98 15.38
C TYR A 188 -3.83 4.88 14.95
N PRO A 189 -4.63 5.42 15.90
CA PRO A 189 -5.76 6.31 15.62
C PRO A 189 -5.34 7.77 15.39
N SER A 190 -6.30 8.62 15.00
CA SER A 190 -6.06 10.03 14.65
C SER A 190 -5.45 10.87 15.78
N ILE A 191 -5.82 10.58 17.03
CA ILE A 191 -5.31 11.26 18.22
C ILE A 191 -3.84 10.95 18.52
N ALA A 192 -3.36 9.80 18.07
CA ALA A 192 -1.99 9.32 18.28
C ALA A 192 -1.08 9.64 17.08
N SER A 193 -1.58 10.40 16.10
CA SER A 193 -0.81 10.77 14.92
C SER A 193 0.42 11.61 15.30
N PRO A 194 1.64 11.19 14.94
CA PRO A 194 2.85 11.88 15.35
C PRO A 194 3.00 13.23 14.62
N ASN A 195 3.44 14.24 15.38
CA ASN A 195 3.91 15.55 14.87
C ASN A 195 2.96 16.24 13.87
N GLY A 196 1.64 16.17 14.09
CA GLY A 196 0.67 16.89 13.26
C GLY A 196 0.59 16.45 11.80
N LYS A 197 1.14 15.27 11.45
CA LYS A 197 1.14 14.76 10.08
C LYS A 197 -0.24 14.35 9.56
N ASN A 198 -1.25 14.30 10.43
CA ASN A 198 -2.63 13.88 10.11
C ASN A 198 -2.66 12.55 9.33
N LYS A 199 -1.79 11.61 9.70
CA LYS A 199 -1.73 10.24 9.15
C LYS A 199 -2.08 9.25 10.23
N PHE A 200 -3.00 8.32 9.96
CA PHE A 200 -3.45 7.25 10.86
C PHE A 200 -4.21 6.20 10.05
N GLY A 201 -4.35 4.98 10.57
CA GLY A 201 -4.75 3.81 9.77
C GLY A 201 -6.11 3.24 10.10
N PHE A 202 -6.77 3.74 11.13
CA PHE A 202 -8.14 3.38 11.48
C PHE A 202 -8.81 4.49 12.30
N PHE A 203 -10.11 4.65 12.12
CA PHE A 203 -10.93 5.54 12.93
C PHE A 203 -11.20 4.92 14.31
N GLN A 204 -11.61 5.75 15.27
CA GLN A 204 -12.06 5.34 16.60
C GLN A 204 -13.13 4.24 16.54
N SER A 205 -14.05 4.33 15.57
CA SER A 205 -15.11 3.32 15.39
C SER A 205 -14.60 1.94 14.94
N ASP A 206 -13.37 1.87 14.42
CA ASP A 206 -12.79 0.67 13.83
C ASP A 206 -11.63 0.10 14.68
N ILE A 207 -11.31 0.71 15.84
CA ILE A 207 -10.29 0.22 16.79
C ILE A 207 -10.56 -1.23 17.20
N GLY A 208 -11.80 -1.55 17.58
CA GLY A 208 -12.14 -2.92 18.00
C GLY A 208 -11.92 -3.96 16.89
N SER A 209 -12.17 -3.58 15.64
CA SER A 209 -11.88 -4.42 14.47
C SER A 209 -10.37 -4.66 14.33
N TYR A 210 -9.55 -3.61 14.46
CA TYR A 210 -8.10 -3.74 14.37
C TYR A 210 -7.51 -4.52 15.55
N GLN A 211 -7.98 -4.28 16.79
CA GLN A 211 -7.58 -5.05 17.98
C GLN A 211 -7.85 -6.54 17.82
N LYS A 212 -8.99 -6.91 17.25
CA LYS A 212 -9.30 -8.32 16.95
C LYS A 212 -8.28 -8.92 15.97
N ILE A 213 -7.95 -8.18 14.92
CA ILE A 213 -6.96 -8.60 13.90
C ILE A 213 -5.55 -8.69 14.50
N SER A 214 -5.13 -7.67 15.27
CA SER A 214 -3.81 -7.60 15.88
C SER A 214 -3.57 -8.72 16.87
N ASN A 215 -4.58 -9.02 17.70
CA ASN A 215 -4.51 -10.09 18.69
C ASN A 215 -4.32 -11.47 18.03
N GLU A 216 -5.09 -11.74 16.98
CA GLU A 216 -4.96 -12.99 16.23
C GLU A 216 -3.60 -13.12 15.54
N LEU A 217 -3.08 -12.04 14.97
CA LEU A 217 -1.80 -12.03 14.25
C LEU A 217 -0.58 -11.89 15.17
N GLY A 218 -0.79 -11.67 16.47
CA GLY A 218 0.28 -11.45 17.44
C GLY A 218 1.05 -10.16 17.19
N ILE A 219 0.38 -9.12 16.69
CA ILE A 219 0.95 -7.78 16.48
C ILE A 219 1.04 -7.07 17.85
N PRO A 220 2.24 -6.67 18.30
CA PRO A 220 2.42 -6.00 19.58
C PRO A 220 1.63 -4.70 19.71
N LEU A 221 0.98 -4.51 20.86
CA LEU A 221 0.45 -3.23 21.31
C LEU A 221 1.59 -2.44 21.95
N LEU A 222 1.95 -1.30 21.37
CA LEU A 222 3.04 -0.44 21.83
C LEU A 222 2.58 0.57 22.89
N SER A 223 1.33 1.01 22.81
CA SER A 223 0.71 1.93 23.78
C SER A 223 -0.76 1.56 23.95
N GLU A 224 -1.14 1.02 25.10
CA GLU A 224 -2.53 0.63 25.40
C GLU A 224 -3.44 1.85 25.51
N LYS A 225 -2.95 2.91 26.16
CA LYS A 225 -3.69 4.17 26.32
C LYS A 225 -4.03 4.82 24.97
N GLU A 226 -3.12 4.74 24.01
CA GLU A 226 -3.25 5.44 22.72
C GLU A 226 -3.70 4.51 21.58
N ASN A 227 -3.84 3.21 21.83
CA ASN A 227 -4.12 2.18 20.81
C ASN A 227 -3.10 2.21 19.65
N CYS A 228 -1.82 2.33 19.99
CA CYS A 228 -0.72 2.25 19.02
C CYS A 228 -0.19 0.83 18.95
N PHE A 229 -0.06 0.27 17.75
CA PHE A 229 0.45 -1.07 17.52
C PHE A 229 1.74 -1.03 16.70
N ALA A 230 2.50 -2.12 16.72
CA ALA A 230 3.62 -2.30 15.83
C ALA A 230 3.12 -2.42 14.38
N ARG A 231 3.92 -1.93 13.44
CA ARG A 231 3.60 -2.05 12.01
C ARG A 231 3.71 -3.50 11.56
N PHE A 232 2.69 -3.98 10.85
CA PHE A 232 2.68 -5.35 10.31
C PHE A 232 3.75 -5.52 9.21
N PRO A 233 4.52 -6.63 9.17
CA PRO A 233 5.68 -6.75 8.28
C PRO A 233 5.38 -6.51 6.79
N LEU A 234 4.26 -7.01 6.27
CA LEU A 234 3.97 -6.88 4.84
C LEU A 234 3.59 -5.45 4.42
N VAL A 235 3.27 -4.56 5.37
CA VAL A 235 3.04 -3.13 5.10
C VAL A 235 4.28 -2.48 4.48
N TYR A 236 5.48 -2.87 4.90
CA TYR A 236 6.73 -2.33 4.34
C TYR A 236 6.87 -2.64 2.85
N ILE A 237 6.36 -3.80 2.42
CA ILE A 237 6.38 -4.21 1.01
C ILE A 237 5.34 -3.42 0.22
N VAL A 238 4.13 -3.26 0.76
CA VAL A 238 3.06 -2.46 0.14
C VAL A 238 3.50 -1.00 -0.02
N GLU A 239 4.08 -0.41 1.02
CA GLU A 239 4.62 0.96 0.99
C GLU A 239 5.73 1.10 -0.05
N ALA A 240 6.69 0.18 -0.09
CA ALA A 240 7.76 0.23 -1.10
C ALA A 240 7.24 0.06 -2.53
N ALA A 241 6.23 -0.80 -2.75
CA ALA A 241 5.63 -0.96 -4.06
C ALA A 241 4.91 0.31 -4.54
N ASP A 242 4.18 0.98 -3.64
CA ASP A 242 3.51 2.25 -3.91
C ASP A 242 4.53 3.36 -4.22
N ASP A 243 5.56 3.51 -3.39
CA ASP A 243 6.64 4.48 -3.57
C ASP A 243 7.38 4.28 -4.91
N ILE A 244 7.70 3.03 -5.28
CA ILE A 244 8.36 2.70 -6.56
C ILE A 244 7.46 3.08 -7.75
N CYS A 245 6.20 2.67 -7.74
CA CYS A 245 5.29 2.98 -8.84
C CYS A 245 5.06 4.49 -8.94
N TYR A 246 4.80 5.16 -7.82
CA TYR A 246 4.54 6.59 -7.80
C TYR A 246 5.65 7.37 -8.51
N GLN A 247 6.91 7.18 -8.12
CA GLN A 247 8.00 7.93 -8.74
C GLN A 247 8.30 7.53 -10.18
N ILE A 248 8.35 6.23 -10.49
CA ILE A 248 8.82 5.78 -11.81
C ILE A 248 7.72 5.95 -12.88
N MET A 249 6.45 5.72 -12.53
CA MET A 249 5.32 5.89 -13.46
C MET A 249 5.06 7.36 -13.78
N ASP A 250 5.15 8.24 -12.77
CA ASP A 250 4.95 9.67 -12.97
C ASP A 250 5.99 10.26 -13.94
N VAL A 251 7.21 9.72 -13.94
CA VAL A 251 8.26 10.07 -14.90
C VAL A 251 7.90 9.64 -16.33
N GLU A 252 7.28 8.48 -16.52
CA GLU A 252 6.76 8.06 -17.83
C GLU A 252 5.60 8.96 -18.30
N ASP A 253 4.66 9.29 -17.42
CA ASP A 253 3.55 10.17 -17.75
C ASP A 253 4.05 11.59 -18.07
N ALA A 254 5.08 12.08 -17.37
CA ALA A 254 5.75 13.34 -17.69
C ALA A 254 6.39 13.32 -19.09
N PHE A 255 6.97 12.20 -19.52
CA PHE A 255 7.45 12.04 -20.90
C PHE A 255 6.31 12.09 -21.92
N LYS A 256 5.20 11.39 -21.67
CA LYS A 256 4.00 11.43 -22.54
C LYS A 256 3.42 12.83 -22.67
N LEU A 257 3.47 13.60 -21.58
CA LEU A 257 3.05 15.01 -21.51
C LEU A 257 4.08 15.99 -22.07
N LYS A 258 5.22 15.53 -22.60
CA LYS A 258 6.31 16.36 -23.15
C LYS A 258 6.92 17.33 -22.14
N ILE A 259 6.84 16.99 -20.85
CA ILE A 259 7.53 17.71 -19.77
C ILE A 259 9.02 17.36 -19.78
N PHE A 260 9.33 16.09 -20.03
CA PHE A 260 10.70 15.60 -20.21
C PHE A 260 10.89 14.99 -21.60
N ASP A 261 12.09 15.14 -22.14
CA ASP A 261 12.55 14.44 -23.33
C ASP A 261 13.22 13.10 -22.99
N PHE A 262 13.49 12.28 -24.00
CA PHE A 262 14.09 10.95 -23.82
C PHE A 262 15.46 11.00 -23.13
N GLN A 263 16.29 12.00 -23.44
CA GLN A 263 17.63 12.10 -22.87
C GLN A 263 17.55 12.43 -21.37
N GLN A 264 16.66 13.33 -20.98
CA GLN A 264 16.41 13.66 -19.58
C GLN A 264 15.94 12.43 -18.78
N ILE A 265 15.01 11.62 -19.33
CA ILE A 265 14.58 10.38 -18.66
C ILE A 265 15.74 9.39 -18.56
N LYS A 266 16.55 9.26 -19.62
CA LYS A 266 17.73 8.40 -19.63
C LYS A 266 18.71 8.82 -18.52
N ASP A 267 18.98 10.11 -18.38
CA ASP A 267 19.90 10.66 -17.38
C ASP A 267 19.39 10.45 -15.95
N MET A 268 18.06 10.46 -15.74
CA MET A 268 17.45 10.10 -14.45
C MET A 268 17.51 8.60 -14.15
N PHE A 269 17.36 7.73 -15.16
CA PHE A 269 17.23 6.28 -14.94
C PHE A 269 18.56 5.52 -14.98
N PHE A 270 19.54 5.99 -15.74
CA PHE A 270 20.84 5.32 -15.86
C PHE A 270 21.60 5.17 -14.53
N PRO A 271 21.57 6.15 -13.61
CA PRO A 271 22.24 6.04 -12.33
C PRO A 271 21.74 4.87 -11.44
N PHE A 272 20.57 4.27 -11.71
CA PHE A 272 20.12 3.07 -11.00
C PHE A 272 20.92 1.81 -11.37
N PHE A 273 21.71 1.84 -12.44
CA PHE A 273 22.38 0.68 -13.01
C PHE A 273 23.90 0.78 -12.88
N ASP A 274 24.56 -0.36 -12.65
CA ASP A 274 26.01 -0.46 -12.81
C ASP A 274 26.44 -0.33 -14.28
N CYS A 275 27.74 -0.13 -14.52
CA CYS A 275 28.28 0.08 -15.87
C CYS A 275 27.96 -1.08 -16.82
N VAL A 276 27.98 -2.33 -16.34
CA VAL A 276 27.71 -3.53 -17.15
C VAL A 276 26.26 -3.53 -17.62
N LYS A 277 25.33 -3.20 -16.73
CA LYS A 277 23.90 -3.13 -17.02
C LYS A 277 23.57 -1.91 -17.88
N GLN A 278 24.21 -0.77 -17.66
CA GLN A 278 24.09 0.40 -18.54
C GLN A 278 24.48 0.06 -19.98
N GLU A 279 25.65 -0.55 -20.21
CA GLU A 279 26.09 -0.96 -21.55
C GLU A 279 25.11 -1.92 -22.22
N ARG A 280 24.59 -2.90 -21.47
CA ARG A 280 23.58 -3.83 -21.98
C ARG A 280 22.32 -3.11 -22.40
N ILE A 281 21.82 -2.20 -21.56
CA ILE A 281 20.63 -1.39 -21.84
C ILE A 281 20.87 -0.55 -23.10
N GLU A 282 22.00 0.13 -23.23
CA GLU A 282 22.32 0.92 -24.42
C GLU A 282 22.32 0.10 -25.72
N ARG A 283 22.86 -1.12 -25.69
CA ARG A 283 22.83 -2.03 -26.85
C ARG A 283 21.39 -2.39 -27.25
N ILE A 284 20.50 -2.57 -26.28
CA ILE A 284 19.09 -2.88 -26.54
C ILE A 284 18.36 -1.65 -27.08
N LEU A 285 18.55 -0.48 -26.48
CA LEU A 285 17.89 0.76 -26.89
C LEU A 285 18.24 1.18 -28.33
N LYS A 286 19.43 0.82 -28.83
CA LYS A 286 19.82 1.05 -30.23
C LYS A 286 18.92 0.33 -31.24
N ASN A 287 18.28 -0.76 -30.84
CA ASN A 287 17.40 -1.57 -31.70
C ASN A 287 15.91 -1.21 -31.56
N ILE A 288 15.58 -0.24 -30.70
CA ILE A 288 14.21 0.22 -30.49
C ILE A 288 14.09 1.59 -31.16
N TYR A 289 13.14 1.73 -32.10
CA TYR A 289 12.95 2.98 -32.83
C TYR A 289 11.93 3.91 -32.14
N ASP A 290 10.88 3.36 -31.53
CA ASP A 290 9.88 4.12 -30.78
C ASP A 290 10.42 4.54 -29.42
N GLU A 291 10.40 5.84 -29.12
CA GLU A 291 10.83 6.37 -27.84
C GLU A 291 9.94 5.92 -26.68
N ASN A 292 8.64 5.71 -26.91
CA ASN A 292 7.75 5.21 -25.85
C ASN A 292 8.16 3.80 -25.41
N GLU A 293 8.52 2.94 -26.35
CA GLU A 293 9.05 1.60 -26.07
C GLU A 293 10.39 1.66 -25.35
N LYS A 294 11.26 2.63 -25.69
CA LYS A 294 12.51 2.84 -24.95
C LYS A 294 12.26 3.21 -23.49
N ILE A 295 11.32 4.13 -23.23
CA ILE A 295 10.95 4.53 -21.87
C ILE A 295 10.34 3.36 -21.10
N ALA A 296 9.41 2.62 -21.72
CA ALA A 296 8.79 1.44 -21.10
C ALA A 296 9.83 0.36 -20.72
N TYR A 297 10.83 0.14 -21.58
CA TYR A 297 11.95 -0.77 -21.31
C TYR A 297 12.83 -0.29 -20.15
N LEU A 298 13.19 1.00 -20.14
CA LEU A 298 13.99 1.59 -19.06
C LEU A 298 13.26 1.53 -17.72
N ARG A 299 11.99 1.93 -17.69
CA ARG A 299 11.10 1.81 -16.53
C ARG A 299 11.13 0.39 -15.97
N SER A 300 10.90 -0.61 -16.82
CA SER A 300 10.88 -2.02 -16.41
C SER A 300 12.23 -2.46 -15.81
N SER A 301 13.34 -1.94 -16.36
CA SER A 301 14.69 -2.21 -15.87
C SER A 301 14.96 -1.55 -14.51
N VAL A 302 14.51 -0.31 -14.31
CA VAL A 302 14.61 0.42 -13.04
C VAL A 302 13.77 -0.29 -11.97
N ILE A 303 12.50 -0.57 -12.26
CA ILE A 303 11.60 -1.30 -11.35
C ILE A 303 12.23 -2.62 -10.91
N GLY A 304 12.76 -3.43 -11.85
CA GLY A 304 13.42 -4.68 -11.50
C GLY A 304 14.62 -4.50 -10.56
N THR A 305 15.37 -3.40 -10.70
CA THR A 305 16.51 -3.08 -9.83
C THR A 305 16.06 -2.64 -8.43
N LEU A 306 14.99 -1.84 -8.37
CA LEU A 306 14.41 -1.40 -7.11
C LEU A 306 13.76 -2.56 -6.35
N VAL A 307 13.02 -3.43 -7.04
CA VAL A 307 12.44 -4.66 -6.47
C VAL A 307 13.51 -5.52 -5.81
N GLU A 308 14.65 -5.73 -6.48
CA GLU A 308 15.79 -6.47 -5.91
C GLU A 308 16.28 -5.78 -4.63
N SER A 309 16.53 -4.48 -4.73
CA SER A 309 17.15 -3.70 -3.65
C SER A 309 16.28 -3.61 -2.40
N VAL A 310 14.96 -3.37 -2.54
CA VAL A 310 14.05 -3.29 -1.38
C VAL A 310 13.79 -4.66 -0.77
N SER A 311 13.83 -5.73 -1.57
CA SER A 311 13.73 -7.10 -1.07
C SER A 311 14.93 -7.44 -0.19
N ASP A 312 16.14 -7.07 -0.63
CA ASP A 312 17.37 -7.29 0.14
C ASP A 312 17.35 -6.51 1.46
N VAL A 313 16.91 -5.25 1.45
CA VAL A 313 16.73 -4.43 2.66
C VAL A 313 15.73 -5.08 3.61
N PHE A 314 14.58 -5.56 3.11
CA PHE A 314 13.59 -6.24 3.94
C PHE A 314 14.18 -7.48 4.62
N LEU A 315 14.90 -8.32 3.86
CA LEU A 315 15.51 -9.55 4.37
C LEU A 315 16.63 -9.27 5.37
N GLN A 316 17.43 -8.21 5.14
CA GLN A 316 18.48 -7.78 6.06
C GLN A 316 17.91 -7.31 7.40
N HIS A 317 16.78 -6.58 7.38
CA HIS A 317 16.13 -6.02 8.57
C HIS A 317 14.95 -6.85 9.09
N GLU A 318 14.82 -8.10 8.63
CA GLU A 318 13.68 -8.96 8.94
C GLU A 318 13.41 -9.08 10.45
N GLN A 319 14.46 -9.25 11.25
CA GLN A 319 14.31 -9.40 12.71
C GLN A 319 13.86 -8.09 13.38
N GLU A 320 14.35 -6.94 12.92
CA GLU A 320 13.90 -5.63 13.42
C GLU A 320 12.44 -5.38 13.04
N ILE A 321 12.04 -5.78 11.83
CA ILE A 321 10.65 -5.71 11.35
C ILE A 321 9.75 -6.60 12.21
N LEU A 322 10.13 -7.87 12.45
CA LEU A 322 9.37 -8.81 13.29
C LEU A 322 9.27 -8.37 14.75
N ASN A 323 10.27 -7.66 15.26
CA ASN A 323 10.28 -7.11 16.62
C ASN A 323 9.55 -5.76 16.71
N GLY A 324 9.16 -5.17 15.58
CA GLY A 324 8.46 -3.88 15.54
C GLY A 324 9.37 -2.67 15.83
N SER A 325 10.69 -2.83 15.73
CA SER A 325 11.67 -1.76 16.01
C SER A 325 12.15 -1.03 14.75
N PHE A 326 11.88 -1.56 13.56
CA PHE A 326 12.25 -0.93 12.30
C PHE A 326 11.35 0.30 12.03
N ASN A 327 11.88 1.52 12.18
CA ASN A 327 11.10 2.77 12.12
C ASN A 327 11.33 3.59 10.82
N LYS A 328 11.70 2.91 9.73
CA LYS A 328 12.04 3.51 8.43
C LYS A 328 11.19 2.86 7.32
N SER A 329 11.09 3.50 6.16
CA SER A 329 10.61 2.81 4.94
C SER A 329 11.75 2.00 4.33
N LEU A 330 11.43 0.95 3.55
CA LEU A 330 12.47 0.16 2.86
C LEU A 330 13.30 1.03 1.90
N ILE A 331 12.64 1.97 1.22
CA ILE A 331 13.29 2.95 0.35
C ILE A 331 14.30 3.80 1.12
N SER A 332 13.93 4.35 2.28
CA SER A 332 14.83 5.16 3.11
C SER A 332 15.98 4.37 3.75
N ALA A 333 15.92 3.05 3.70
CA ALA A 333 16.96 2.14 4.17
C ALA A 333 17.78 1.53 3.01
N LEU A 334 17.55 1.97 1.77
CA LEU A 334 18.43 1.62 0.65
C LEU A 334 19.87 2.09 0.91
N PRO A 335 20.88 1.39 0.35
CA PRO A 335 22.25 1.89 0.35
C PRO A 335 22.30 3.32 -0.20
N LYS A 336 23.14 4.16 0.42
CA LYS A 336 23.19 5.61 0.13
C LYS A 336 23.24 5.94 -1.36
N GLU A 337 24.08 5.23 -2.12
CA GLU A 337 24.21 5.43 -3.58
C GLU A 337 22.88 5.24 -4.33
N LYS A 338 22.08 4.24 -3.94
CA LYS A 338 20.76 3.98 -4.55
C LYS A 338 19.68 4.92 -4.02
N TYR A 339 19.77 5.29 -2.75
CA TYR A 339 18.85 6.27 -2.14
C TYR A 339 19.04 7.66 -2.75
N ASP A 340 20.28 8.10 -2.96
CA ASP A 340 20.60 9.40 -3.55
C ASP A 340 20.17 9.49 -5.03
N VAL A 341 20.09 8.36 -5.74
CA VAL A 341 19.53 8.31 -7.10
C VAL A 341 18.00 8.33 -7.10
N TYR A 342 17.38 7.86 -6.02
CA TYR A 342 15.92 7.79 -5.87
C TYR A 342 15.30 9.13 -5.42
N ASN A 343 16.06 10.03 -4.77
CA ASN A 343 15.59 11.36 -4.37
C ASN A 343 16.12 12.44 -5.32
#